data_AF-A0A402BW85-F1
#
_entry.id   AF-A0A402BW85-F1
#
_cell.length_a   1.000
_cell.length_b   1.000
_cell.length_c   1.000
_cell.angle_alpha   90.00
_cell.angle_beta   90.00
_cell.angle_gamma   90.00
#
_symmetry.space_group_name_H-M   'P 1'
#
loop_
_entity.id
_entity.type
_entity.pdbx_description
1 polymer ?
#
loop_
_entity_poly.entity_id
_entity_poly.type
_entity_poly.pdbx_seq_one_letter_code
_entity_poly.pdbx_strand_id
1 'polypeptide(L)'
;MQRFINQIINGDSLDILRNMPSNSVDAVITDPPYSSGGSTIAQKTQDPVQKYEQSSNKVVHRPTFLGDNKDSRSWLHWCIL
;
A
#
# COMPACT_ATOMS: atom_id res chain seq x y z
N MET A 1 -4.10 24.99 -3.32
CA MET A 1 -2.74 24.55 -2.94
C MET A 1 -2.48 24.59 -1.43
N GLN A 2 -2.82 25.64 -0.67
CA GLN A 2 -2.55 25.70 0.78
C GLN A 2 -3.00 24.46 1.58
N ARG A 3 -4.10 23.80 1.18
CA ARG A 3 -4.57 22.53 1.75
C ARG A 3 -3.58 21.35 1.66
N PHE A 4 -2.58 21.40 0.78
CA PHE A 4 -1.69 20.24 0.50
C PHE A 4 -0.23 20.48 0.91
N ILE A 5 0.15 21.70 1.30
CA ILE A 5 1.53 22.03 1.67
C ILE A 5 1.80 21.63 3.12
N ASN A 6 2.90 20.90 3.35
CA ASN A 6 3.33 20.42 4.68
C ASN A 6 2.22 19.65 5.42
N GLN A 7 1.47 18.81 4.71
CA GLN A 7 0.36 18.04 5.28
C GLN A 7 0.65 16.53 5.28
N ILE A 8 0.11 15.86 6.31
CA ILE A 8 -0.08 14.41 6.33
C ILE A 8 -1.56 14.15 6.11
N ILE A 9 -1.89 13.39 5.07
CA ILE A 9 -3.28 13.12 4.67
C ILE A 9 -3.56 11.63 4.90
N ASN A 10 -4.61 11.34 5.67
CA ASN A 10 -5.10 9.97 5.85
C ASN A 10 -6.25 9.70 4.87
N GLY A 11 -6.05 8.77 3.93
CA GLY A 11 -7.04 8.38 2.93
C GLY A 11 -6.45 7.49 1.83
N ASP A 12 -7.30 7.03 0.91
CA ASP A 12 -6.86 6.33 -0.30
C ASP A 12 -6.15 7.30 -1.25
N SER A 13 -4.98 6.90 -1.76
CA SER A 13 -4.15 7.79 -2.56
C SER A 13 -4.77 8.16 -3.90
N LEU A 14 -5.50 7.24 -4.56
CA LEU A 14 -6.13 7.53 -5.85
C LEU A 14 -7.26 8.56 -5.69
N ASP A 15 -8.04 8.45 -4.62
CA ASP A 15 -9.12 9.42 -4.35
C ASP A 15 -8.58 10.79 -3.97
N ILE A 16 -7.52 10.85 -3.16
CA ILE A 16 -6.90 12.12 -2.75
C ILE A 16 -6.20 12.79 -3.94
N LEU A 17 -5.39 12.05 -4.70
CA LEU A 17 -4.60 12.60 -5.81
C LEU A 17 -5.49 13.17 -6.93
N ARG A 18 -6.66 12.58 -7.20
CA ARG A 18 -7.65 13.12 -8.16
C ARG A 18 -8.14 14.53 -7.81
N ASN A 19 -8.09 14.92 -6.54
CA ASN A 19 -8.52 16.23 -6.08
C ASN A 19 -7.37 17.26 -6.02
N MET A 20 -6.13 16.85 -6.31
CA MET A 20 -5.00 17.78 -6.40
C MET A 20 -5.04 18.52 -7.74
N PRO A 21 -4.72 19.84 -7.77
CA PRO A 21 -4.62 20.57 -9.02
C PRO A 21 -3.58 19.95 -9.95
N SER A 22 -3.85 19.93 -11.25
CA SER A 22 -2.87 19.51 -12.25
C SER A 22 -1.59 20.35 -12.16
N ASN A 23 -0.43 19.74 -12.45
CA ASN A 23 0.88 20.40 -12.46
C ASN A 23 1.22 21.12 -11.15
N SER A 24 0.80 20.58 -10.00
CA SER A 24 1.01 21.19 -8.67
C SER A 24 2.16 20.57 -7.86
N VAL A 25 2.86 19.59 -8.41
CA VAL A 25 4.01 18.92 -7.79
C VAL A 25 5.16 18.82 -8.79
N ASP A 26 6.38 19.07 -8.34
CA ASP A 26 7.59 18.97 -9.16
C ASP A 26 8.12 17.53 -9.25
N ALA A 27 7.85 16.71 -8.23
CA ALA A 27 8.30 15.33 -8.13
C ALA A 27 7.30 14.46 -7.36
N VAL A 28 7.34 13.15 -7.64
CA VAL A 28 6.56 12.13 -6.93
C VAL A 28 7.51 11.05 -6.43
N ILE A 29 7.45 10.76 -5.13
CA ILE A 29 8.15 9.63 -4.51
C ILE A 29 7.08 8.71 -3.95
N THR A 30 7.14 7.43 -4.32
CA THR A 30 6.17 6.42 -3.89
C THR A 30 6.87 5.09 -3.65
N ASP A 31 6.39 4.35 -2.66
CA ASP A 31 6.77 2.97 -2.37
C ASP A 31 5.49 2.12 -2.33
N PRO A 32 4.94 1.74 -3.51
CA PRO A 32 3.68 1.03 -3.58
C PRO A 32 3.83 -0.41 -3.07
N PRO A 33 2.74 -1.05 -2.60
CA PRO A 33 2.80 -2.44 -2.18
C PRO A 33 3.08 -3.37 -3.37
N TYR A 34 4.13 -4.20 -3.26
CA TYR A 34 4.50 -5.18 -4.30
C TYR A 34 3.82 -6.55 -4.17
N SER A 35 3.01 -6.79 -3.12
CA SER A 35 2.35 -8.08 -2.88
C SER A 35 3.29 -9.29 -2.93
N SER A 36 4.54 -9.11 -2.50
CA SER A 36 5.64 -10.09 -2.60
C SER A 36 5.65 -11.13 -1.48
N GLY A 37 4.64 -11.15 -0.59
CA GLY A 37 4.57 -11.98 0.61
C GLY A 37 4.44 -13.50 0.37
N GLY A 38 4.63 -13.97 -0.86
CA GLY A 38 4.56 -15.39 -1.20
C GLY A 38 4.45 -15.63 -2.71
N SER A 39 5.06 -16.71 -3.20
CA SER A 39 4.97 -17.12 -4.60
C SER A 39 3.80 -18.06 -4.86
N THR A 40 3.29 -18.74 -3.82
CA THR A 40 2.13 -19.64 -3.88
C THR A 40 0.93 -19.06 -3.13
N ILE A 41 -0.28 -19.55 -3.43
CA ILE A 41 -1.50 -19.16 -2.70
C ILE A 41 -1.32 -19.40 -1.20
N ALA A 42 -0.81 -20.58 -0.81
CA ALA A 42 -0.62 -20.93 0.59
C ALA A 42 0.35 -19.99 1.33
N GLN A 43 1.39 -19.49 0.64
CA GLN A 43 2.30 -18.49 1.20
C GLN A 43 1.63 -17.12 1.32
N LYS A 44 0.89 -16.70 0.28
CA LYS A 44 0.17 -15.41 0.27
C LYS A 44 -0.91 -15.33 1.33
N THR A 45 -1.55 -16.45 1.70
CA THR A 45 -2.59 -16.48 2.73
C THR A 45 -2.07 -16.60 4.16
N GLN A 46 -0.75 -16.65 4.37
CA GLN A 46 -0.18 -16.61 5.73
C GLN A 46 -0.41 -15.27 6.43
N ASP A 47 -0.24 -15.26 7.75
CA ASP A 47 -0.28 -14.04 8.54
C ASP A 47 0.76 -13.01 8.04
N PRO A 48 0.40 -11.72 7.84
CA PRO A 48 1.34 -10.68 7.42
C PRO A 48 2.61 -10.58 8.29
N VAL A 49 2.51 -10.84 9.59
CA VAL A 49 3.66 -10.87 10.51
C VAL A 49 4.67 -11.93 10.06
N GLN A 50 4.21 -13.11 9.62
CA GLN A 50 5.09 -14.16 9.13
C GLN A 50 5.67 -13.82 7.75
N LYS A 51 4.88 -13.17 6.89
CA LYS A 51 5.30 -12.81 5.52
C LYS A 51 6.32 -11.68 5.49
N TYR A 52 6.16 -10.66 6.33
CA TYR A 52 6.90 -9.40 6.20
C TYR A 52 7.90 -9.14 7.34
N GLU A 53 7.80 -9.82 8.49
CA GLU A 53 8.75 -9.67 9.61
C GLU A 53 9.74 -10.85 9.70
N GLN A 54 10.47 -11.10 8.61
CA GLN A 54 11.34 -12.28 8.47
C GLN A 54 12.69 -12.18 9.20
N SER A 55 13.03 -11.03 9.80
CA SER A 55 14.31 -10.84 10.49
C SER A 55 14.23 -11.27 11.96
N SER A 56 15.30 -11.93 12.43
CA SER A 56 15.47 -12.33 13.84
C SER A 56 15.66 -11.15 14.79
N ASN A 57 16.01 -9.97 14.26
CA ASN A 57 16.20 -8.74 15.03
C ASN A 57 14.92 -7.89 15.06
N LYS A 58 13.86 -8.42 15.68
CA LYS A 58 12.56 -7.74 15.82
C LYS A 58 12.66 -6.62 16.86
N VAL A 59 13.08 -5.42 16.43
CA VAL A 59 13.03 -4.22 17.26
C VAL A 59 11.59 -3.69 17.38
N VAL A 60 10.74 -3.95 16.40
CA VAL A 60 9.34 -3.48 16.35
C VAL A 60 8.43 -4.61 15.85
N HIS A 61 7.42 -4.96 16.64
CA HIS A 61 6.34 -5.87 16.24
C HIS A 61 5.15 -5.06 15.73
N ARG A 62 4.60 -5.43 14.57
CA ARG A 62 3.39 -4.82 13.99
C ARG A 62 2.19 -5.75 14.18
N PRO A 63 1.00 -5.20 14.48
CA PRO A 63 -0.21 -6.01 14.58
C PRO A 63 -0.52 -6.67 13.23
N THR A 64 -1.08 -7.88 13.29
CA THR A 64 -1.63 -8.56 12.12
C THR A 64 -2.79 -7.76 11.52
N PHE A 65 -3.05 -7.95 10.23
CA PHE A 65 -4.16 -7.32 9.52
C PHE A 65 -4.63 -8.22 8.37
N LEU A 66 -5.85 -7.99 7.91
CA LEU A 66 -6.42 -8.72 6.77
C LEU A 66 -6.35 -7.86 5.50
N GLY A 67 -6.50 -8.50 4.34
CA GLY A 67 -6.64 -7.79 3.07
C GLY A 67 -5.34 -7.20 2.52
N ASP A 68 -4.20 -7.77 2.89
CA ASP A 68 -2.89 -7.40 2.33
C ASP A 68 -2.72 -7.82 0.86
N ASN A 69 -3.66 -8.61 0.32
CA ASN A 69 -3.77 -8.96 -1.08
C ASN A 69 -5.17 -8.63 -1.61
N LYS A 70 -5.25 -8.23 -2.88
CA LYS A 70 -6.52 -8.10 -3.61
C LYS A 70 -6.91 -9.47 -4.19
N ASP A 71 -8.18 -9.81 -4.15
CA ASP A 71 -8.69 -10.94 -4.95
C ASP A 71 -8.60 -10.63 -6.46
N SER A 72 -8.80 -11.64 -7.30
CA SER A 72 -8.66 -11.52 -8.75
C SER A 72 -9.56 -10.45 -9.38
N ARG A 73 -10.78 -10.26 -8.86
CA ARG A 73 -11.73 -9.27 -9.39
C ARG A 73 -11.32 -7.87 -8.97
N SER A 74 -10.97 -7.67 -7.70
CA SER A 74 -10.47 -6.38 -7.20
C SER A 74 -9.13 -5.98 -7.84
N TRP A 75 -8.26 -6.95 -8.12
CA TRP A 75 -7.02 -6.73 -8.86
C TRP A 75 -7.28 -6.28 -10.30
N LEU A 76 -8.14 -6.99 -11.03
CA LEU A 76 -8.48 -6.61 -12.40
C LEU A 76 -9.08 -5.20 -12.46
N HIS A 77 -9.97 -4.86 -11.54
CA HIS A 77 -10.55 -3.52 -11.48
C HIS A 77 -9.48 -2.45 -11.24
N TRP A 78 -8.50 -2.71 -10.37
CA TRP A 78 -7.40 -1.79 -10.11
C TRP A 78 -6.48 -1.61 -11.33
N CYS A 79 -6.21 -2.66 -12.11
CA CYS A 79 -5.37 -2.58 -13.31
C CYS A 79 -5.97 -1.78 -14.46
N ILE A 80 -7.27 -1.46 -14.42
CA ILE A 80 -7.97 -0.72 -15.48
C ILE A 80 -8.41 0.68 -15.05
N LEU A 81 -7.99 1.14 -13.86
CA LEU A 81 -8.14 2.53 -13.42
C LEU A 81 -7.15 3.44 -14.14
#